data_AF-X0YAR3-F1
#
_entry.id   AF-X0YAR3-F1
#
_cell.length_a   1.000
_cell.length_b   1.000
_cell.length_c   1.000
_cell.angle_alpha   90.00
_cell.angle_beta   90.00
_cell.angle_gamma   90.00
#
_symmetry.space_group_name_H-M   'P 1'
#
loop_
_entity.id
_entity.type
_entity.pdbx_description
1 polymer ?
#
loop_
_entity_poly.entity_id
_entity_poly.type
_entity_poly.pdbx_seq_one_letter_code
_entity_poly.pdbx_strand_id
1 'polypeptide(L)'
;FLSIPFLKIPMENPEVFNLGFLWAIVVIVIAIIITIIVNNTRPIETRIPKSVLKQGAYTGGLISFGIWSIQLVIVELYLRKLSGITLYHQDIRILIIFINALYITIYSYTLRKIFKPKALEHSEIKLQKAIEQYEKKQSEERPHVGNNVILDVKDLTTYFYTEEGVVKAVEGVSFKINEGETLGLVGETGCGKSVTALSILQVIRPPGKIEKGKVIFRGED
;
A
#
# COMPACT_ATOMS: atom_id res chain seq x y z
N PHE A 1 -21.30 47.74 -10.43
CA PHE A 1 -22.18 47.71 -11.62
C PHE A 1 -22.36 46.28 -12.18
N LEU A 2 -22.62 45.29 -11.32
CA LEU A 2 -23.24 44.02 -11.73
C LEU A 2 -24.24 43.65 -10.63
N SER A 3 -25.49 44.04 -10.83
CA SER A 3 -26.60 43.64 -9.96
C SER A 3 -27.02 42.25 -10.40
N ILE A 4 -26.96 41.28 -9.50
CA ILE A 4 -27.53 39.95 -9.73
C ILE A 4 -29.05 40.16 -9.85
N PRO A 5 -29.69 39.93 -11.01
CA PRO A 5 -31.05 40.43 -11.27
C PRO A 5 -32.16 39.74 -10.46
N PHE A 6 -31.82 38.69 -9.69
CA PHE A 6 -32.80 37.81 -9.07
C PHE A 6 -33.11 38.14 -7.61
N LEU A 7 -32.29 38.95 -6.94
CA LEU A 7 -32.57 39.46 -5.60
C LEU A 7 -32.33 40.98 -5.62
N LYS A 8 -33.40 41.78 -5.62
CA LYS A 8 -33.36 43.22 -5.37
C LYS A 8 -32.94 43.49 -3.90
N ILE A 9 -31.72 43.14 -3.53
CA ILE A 9 -31.11 43.52 -2.26
C ILE A 9 -30.10 44.64 -2.58
N PRO A 10 -30.32 45.87 -2.10
CA PRO A 10 -29.31 46.92 -2.23
C PRO A 10 -28.06 46.52 -1.45
N MET A 11 -26.93 46.40 -2.14
CA MET A 11 -25.63 46.08 -1.54
C MET A 11 -25.08 47.33 -0.86
N GLU A 12 -25.13 47.37 0.46
CA GLU A 12 -24.78 48.54 1.27
C GLU A 12 -23.26 48.75 1.41
N ASN A 13 -22.43 47.74 1.10
CA ASN A 13 -20.97 47.86 1.14
C ASN A 13 -20.25 46.88 0.18
N PRO A 14 -19.85 47.32 -1.03
CA PRO A 14 -19.24 46.45 -2.05
C PRO A 14 -17.83 45.94 -1.68
N GLU A 15 -17.11 46.63 -0.80
CA GLU A 15 -15.76 46.23 -0.37
C GLU A 15 -15.77 44.97 0.50
N VAL A 16 -16.76 44.83 1.40
CA VAL A 16 -16.89 43.66 2.28
C VAL A 16 -17.21 42.40 1.45
N PHE A 17 -18.03 42.55 0.42
CA PHE A 17 -18.34 41.46 -0.51
C PHE A 17 -17.11 41.00 -1.30
N ASN A 18 -16.34 41.95 -1.85
CA ASN A 18 -15.11 41.63 -2.57
C ASN A 18 -14.09 40.93 -1.66
N LEU A 19 -13.99 41.35 -0.40
CA LEU A 19 -13.10 40.73 0.58
C LEU A 19 -13.56 39.29 0.90
N GLY A 20 -14.85 39.06 1.14
CA GLY A 20 -15.40 37.72 1.36
C GLY A 20 -15.20 36.78 0.17
N PHE A 21 -15.38 37.30 -1.05
CA PHE A 21 -15.13 36.55 -2.28
C PHE A 21 -13.65 36.16 -2.44
N LEU A 22 -12.74 37.09 -2.13
CA LEU A 22 -11.29 36.85 -2.21
C LEU A 22 -10.82 35.82 -1.18
N TRP A 23 -11.36 35.88 0.05
CA TRP A 23 -11.14 34.86 1.08
C TRP A 23 -11.64 33.48 0.66
N ALA A 24 -12.79 33.39 -0.01
CA ALA A 24 -13.32 32.13 -0.51
C ALA A 24 -12.37 31.47 -1.54
N ILE A 25 -11.81 32.25 -2.47
CA ILE A 25 -10.83 31.76 -3.43
C ILE A 25 -9.58 31.23 -2.72
N VAL A 26 -9.07 31.96 -1.73
CA VAL A 26 -7.88 31.57 -0.96
C VAL A 26 -8.10 30.23 -0.24
N VAL A 27 -9.26 30.02 0.39
CA VAL A 27 -9.58 28.76 1.08
C VAL A 27 -9.63 27.58 0.11
N ILE A 28 -10.21 27.74 -1.09
CA ILE A 28 -10.21 26.69 -2.12
C ILE A 28 -8.78 26.30 -2.49
N VAL A 29 -7.92 27.30 -2.75
CA VAL A 29 -6.53 27.07 -3.16
C VAL A 29 -5.77 26.32 -2.07
N ILE A 30 -5.93 26.73 -0.81
CA ILE A 30 -5.30 26.06 0.34
C ILE A 30 -5.79 24.60 0.46
N ALA A 31 -7.10 24.36 0.32
CA ALA A 31 -7.66 23.00 0.40
C ALA A 31 -7.13 22.08 -0.71
N ILE A 32 -6.96 22.59 -1.93
CA ILE A 32 -6.34 21.85 -3.05
C ILE A 32 -4.89 21.51 -2.73
N ILE A 33 -4.11 22.49 -2.25
CA ILE A 33 -2.70 22.30 -1.89
C ILE A 33 -2.55 21.24 -0.79
N ILE A 34 -3.33 21.34 0.29
CA ILE A 34 -3.30 20.37 1.41
C ILE A 34 -3.66 18.97 0.90
N THR A 35 -4.67 18.85 0.04
CA THR A 35 -5.07 17.56 -0.55
C THR A 35 -3.95 16.93 -1.39
N ILE A 36 -3.22 17.75 -2.16
CA ILE A 36 -2.07 17.30 -2.95
C ILE A 36 -0.92 16.84 -2.03
N ILE A 37 -0.61 17.62 -0.99
CA ILE A 37 0.45 17.30 -0.02
C ILE A 37 0.14 15.98 0.70
N VAL A 38 -1.07 15.85 1.25
CA VAL A 38 -1.52 14.64 1.97
C VAL A 38 -1.52 13.40 1.07
N ASN A 39 -1.80 13.54 -0.23
CA ASN A 39 -1.69 12.42 -1.16
C ASN A 39 -0.24 12.07 -1.50
N ASN A 40 0.67 13.06 -1.51
CA ASN A 40 2.08 12.83 -1.76
C ASN A 40 2.79 12.14 -0.58
N THR A 41 2.31 12.33 0.65
CA THR A 41 2.83 11.67 1.85
C THR A 41 2.37 10.21 2.02
N ARG A 42 1.49 9.70 1.15
CA ARG A 42 1.02 8.31 1.22
C ARG A 42 1.96 7.36 0.47
N PRO A 43 2.15 6.12 0.97
CA PRO A 43 2.93 5.10 0.28
C PRO A 43 2.33 4.79 -1.10
N ILE A 44 3.19 4.50 -2.07
CA ILE A 44 2.89 4.40 -3.51
C ILE A 44 1.70 3.48 -3.83
N GLU A 45 1.51 2.42 -3.06
CA GLU A 45 0.44 1.43 -3.22
C GLU A 45 -0.96 1.98 -2.88
N THR A 46 -1.03 3.01 -2.04
CA THR A 46 -2.28 3.65 -1.59
C THR A 46 -2.50 5.04 -2.21
N ARG A 47 -1.60 5.46 -3.10
CA ARG A 47 -1.66 6.76 -3.75
C ARG A 47 -2.84 6.76 -4.74
N ILE A 48 -3.79 7.66 -4.52
CA ILE A 48 -4.95 7.76 -5.40
C ILE A 48 -4.43 8.26 -6.77
N PRO A 49 -4.83 7.64 -7.89
CA PRO A 49 -4.40 8.08 -9.21
C PRO A 49 -4.76 9.54 -9.44
N LYS A 50 -3.80 10.31 -9.98
CA LYS A 50 -3.94 11.77 -10.16
C LYS A 50 -5.20 12.15 -10.93
N SER A 51 -5.66 11.32 -11.87
CA SER A 51 -6.89 11.52 -12.65
C SER A 51 -8.17 11.50 -11.81
N VAL A 52 -8.28 10.55 -10.87
CA VAL A 52 -9.45 10.38 -10.01
C VAL A 52 -9.48 11.44 -8.91
N LEU A 53 -8.31 11.80 -8.35
CA LEU A 53 -8.17 12.94 -7.44
C LEU A 53 -8.60 14.24 -8.10
N LYS A 54 -8.17 14.46 -9.34
CA LYS A 54 -8.53 15.64 -10.12
C LYS A 54 -10.05 15.68 -10.29
N GLN A 55 -10.67 14.61 -10.79
CA GLN A 55 -12.12 14.56 -10.95
C GLN A 55 -12.88 14.75 -9.64
N GLY A 56 -12.57 14.02 -8.57
CA GLY A 56 -13.28 14.12 -7.29
C GLY A 56 -13.11 15.49 -6.60
N ALA A 57 -11.93 16.11 -6.70
CA ALA A 57 -11.70 17.46 -6.19
C ALA A 57 -12.44 18.52 -7.02
N TYR A 58 -12.46 18.39 -8.35
CA TYR A 58 -13.12 19.35 -9.23
C TYR A 58 -14.66 19.22 -9.22
N THR A 59 -15.24 18.02 -9.13
CA THR A 59 -16.71 17.88 -9.12
C THR A 59 -17.30 17.92 -7.72
N GLY A 60 -16.70 17.25 -6.74
CA GLY A 60 -17.22 17.23 -5.36
C GLY A 60 -16.85 18.50 -4.58
N GLY A 61 -15.60 18.95 -4.71
CA GLY A 61 -15.06 20.09 -3.96
C GLY A 61 -15.66 21.42 -4.39
N LEU A 62 -15.68 21.72 -5.70
CA LEU A 62 -16.25 22.98 -6.20
C LEU A 62 -17.75 23.09 -6.01
N ILE A 63 -18.51 22.00 -6.18
CA ILE A 63 -19.96 22.02 -5.98
C ILE A 63 -20.28 22.23 -4.49
N SER A 64 -19.64 21.47 -3.61
CA SER A 64 -19.88 21.63 -2.16
C SER A 64 -19.39 22.98 -1.65
N PHE A 65 -18.28 23.50 -2.18
CA PHE A 65 -17.76 24.82 -1.81
C PHE A 65 -18.62 25.95 -2.35
N GLY A 66 -19.11 25.85 -3.59
CA GLY A 66 -20.02 26.82 -4.19
C GLY A 66 -21.32 26.92 -3.40
N ILE A 67 -21.91 25.77 -3.03
CA ILE A 67 -23.10 25.71 -2.18
C ILE A 67 -22.82 26.33 -0.81
N TRP A 68 -21.69 25.98 -0.18
CA TRP A 68 -21.35 26.47 1.15
C TRP A 68 -21.04 27.98 1.19
N SER A 69 -20.37 28.50 0.15
CA SER A 69 -20.09 29.94 -0.01
C SER A 69 -21.36 30.76 -0.23
N ILE A 70 -22.28 30.28 -1.08
CA ILE A 70 -23.59 30.92 -1.29
C ILE A 70 -24.40 30.93 0.01
N GLN A 71 -24.38 29.83 0.75
CA GLN A 71 -25.12 29.70 2.01
C GLN A 71 -24.57 30.66 3.09
N LEU A 72 -23.25 30.88 3.13
CA LEU A 72 -22.60 31.82 4.04
C LEU A 72 -22.93 33.28 3.72
N VAL A 73 -22.98 33.64 2.43
CA VAL A 73 -23.41 34.97 1.95
C VAL A 73 -24.89 35.22 2.26
N ILE A 74 -25.75 34.23 2.05
CA ILE A 74 -27.19 34.34 2.38
C ILE A 74 -27.38 34.54 3.88
N VAL A 75 -26.66 33.79 4.72
CA VAL A 75 -26.70 33.92 6.18
C VAL A 75 -26.19 35.30 6.62
N GLU A 76 -25.11 35.83 6.03
CA GLU A 76 -24.62 37.18 6.32
C GLU A 76 -25.67 38.26 5.98
N LEU A 77 -26.32 38.16 4.82
CA LEU A 77 -27.37 39.08 4.39
C LEU A 77 -28.61 39.00 5.31
N TYR A 78 -28.98 37.80 5.75
CA TYR A 78 -30.14 37.61 6.63
C TYR A 78 -29.87 38.11 8.05
N LEU A 79 -28.68 37.84 8.61
CA LEU A 79 -28.30 38.30 9.94
C LEU A 79 -28.23 39.83 10.02
N ARG A 80 -27.71 40.50 8.98
CA ARG A 80 -27.71 41.97 8.90
C ARG A 80 -29.12 42.56 8.83
N LYS A 81 -30.01 41.93 8.06
CA LYS A 81 -31.39 42.41 7.88
C LYS A 81 -32.28 42.16 9.10
N LEU A 82 -32.08 41.05 9.81
CA LEU A 82 -32.94 40.67 10.94
C LEU A 82 -32.57 41.39 12.23
N SER A 83 -31.27 41.66 12.45
CA SER A 83 -30.83 42.05 13.79
C SER A 83 -31.00 43.53 14.07
N GLY A 84 -30.70 44.49 13.18
CA GLY A 84 -30.84 45.94 13.45
C GLY A 84 -30.22 46.42 14.78
N ILE A 85 -29.43 45.57 15.43
CA ILE A 85 -29.01 45.62 16.81
C ILE A 85 -27.57 45.14 16.76
N THR A 86 -26.68 45.97 17.27
CA THR A 86 -25.26 45.69 17.52
C THR A 86 -25.11 44.60 18.58
N LEU A 87 -25.51 43.37 18.24
CA LEU A 87 -25.38 42.22 19.11
C LEU A 87 -23.93 41.77 19.15
N TYR A 88 -23.29 42.09 20.28
CA TYR A 88 -22.22 41.38 20.98
C TYR A 88 -21.03 40.89 20.15
N HIS A 89 -19.85 41.35 20.56
CA HIS A 89 -18.51 41.00 20.09
C HIS A 89 -18.12 39.50 20.18
N GLN A 90 -19.03 38.56 20.04
CA GLN A 90 -18.65 37.17 19.77
C GLN A 90 -18.31 37.05 18.29
N ASP A 91 -17.02 36.96 18.03
CA ASP A 91 -16.43 36.79 16.71
C ASP A 91 -17.17 35.70 15.93
N ILE A 92 -18.02 36.12 15.00
CA ILE A 92 -18.75 35.25 14.04
C ILE A 92 -17.80 34.29 13.30
N ARG A 93 -16.51 34.65 13.27
CA ARG A 93 -15.37 33.86 12.80
C ARG A 93 -15.23 32.52 13.53
N ILE A 94 -15.50 32.45 14.83
CA ILE A 94 -15.41 31.22 15.63
C ILE A 94 -16.48 30.22 15.19
N LEU A 95 -17.71 30.70 14.96
CA LEU A 95 -18.80 29.85 14.46
C LEU A 95 -18.49 29.30 13.07
N ILE A 96 -17.90 30.12 12.20
CA ILE A 96 -17.46 29.72 10.86
C ILE A 96 -16.37 28.63 10.95
N ILE A 97 -15.38 28.79 11.84
CA ILE A 97 -14.33 27.79 12.05
C ILE A 97 -14.92 26.46 12.53
N PHE A 98 -15.87 26.50 13.46
CA PHE A 98 -16.50 25.30 14.01
C PHE A 98 -17.30 24.53 12.95
N ILE A 99 -18.09 25.23 12.13
CA ILE A 99 -18.87 24.62 11.05
C ILE A 99 -17.95 24.00 9.98
N ASN A 100 -16.86 24.67 9.62
CA ASN A 100 -15.86 24.12 8.69
C ASN A 100 -15.18 22.87 9.27
N ALA A 101 -14.77 22.91 10.54
CA ALA A 101 -14.12 21.78 11.19
C ALA A 101 -15.05 20.55 11.22
N LEU A 102 -16.34 20.76 11.51
CA LEU A 102 -17.34 19.70 11.50
C LEU A 102 -17.53 19.13 10.08
N TYR A 103 -17.63 20.01 9.07
CA TYR A 103 -17.75 19.60 7.67
C TYR A 103 -16.54 18.77 7.21
N ILE A 104 -15.31 19.25 7.47
CA ILE A 104 -14.06 18.54 7.12
C ILE A 104 -14.04 17.16 7.78
N THR A 105 -14.48 17.07 9.04
CA THR A 105 -14.51 15.80 9.80
C THR A 105 -15.49 14.80 9.15
N ILE A 106 -16.71 15.24 8.84
CA ILE A 106 -17.75 14.40 8.22
C ILE A 106 -17.35 13.99 6.79
N TYR A 107 -16.78 14.91 6.02
CA TYR A 107 -16.30 14.66 4.67
C TYR A 107 -15.14 13.64 4.67
N SER A 108 -14.18 13.82 5.58
CA SER A 108 -13.05 12.89 5.76
C SER A 108 -13.52 11.49 6.16
N TYR A 109 -14.51 11.38 7.05
CA TYR A 109 -15.11 10.11 7.44
C TYR A 109 -15.81 9.41 6.25
N THR A 110 -16.59 10.17 5.48
CA THR A 110 -17.32 9.65 4.30
C THR A 110 -16.37 9.17 3.21
N LEU A 111 -15.29 9.92 2.93
CA LEU A 111 -14.27 9.51 1.98
C LEU A 111 -13.59 8.21 2.40
N ARG A 112 -13.26 8.05 3.69
CA ARG A 112 -12.68 6.80 4.21
C ARG A 112 -13.61 5.61 3.98
N LYS A 113 -14.92 5.75 4.21
CA LYS A 113 -15.88 4.66 4.06
C LYS A 113 -16.06 4.22 2.60
N ILE A 114 -16.03 5.15 1.66
CA ILE A 114 -16.30 4.87 0.23
C ILE A 114 -15.05 4.36 -0.51
N PHE A 115 -13.87 4.93 -0.24
CA PHE A 115 -12.66 4.61 -1.01
C PHE A 115 -11.91 3.37 -0.52
N LYS A 116 -11.95 3.07 0.78
CA LYS A 116 -11.24 1.91 1.36
C LYS A 116 -11.67 0.55 0.78
N PRO A 117 -12.98 0.25 0.59
CA PRO A 117 -13.40 -1.05 0.05
C PRO A 117 -13.06 -1.20 -1.44
N LYS A 118 -13.23 -0.15 -2.26
CA LYS A 118 -12.95 -0.22 -3.72
C LYS A 118 -11.46 -0.37 -4.06
N ALA A 119 -10.57 0.16 -3.21
CA ALA A 119 -9.13 0.03 -3.40
C ALA A 119 -8.61 -1.37 -3.05
N LEU A 120 -9.21 -2.01 -2.03
CA LEU A 120 -8.84 -3.36 -1.60
C LEU A 120 -9.21 -4.40 -2.67
N GLU A 121 -10.46 -4.35 -3.17
CA GLU A 121 -10.98 -5.28 -4.17
C GLU A 121 -10.19 -5.25 -5.49
N HIS A 122 -9.81 -4.06 -5.95
CA HIS A 122 -9.02 -3.92 -7.18
C HIS A 122 -7.57 -4.42 -7.02
N SER A 123 -7.02 -4.37 -5.79
CA SER A 123 -5.70 -4.89 -5.50
C SER A 123 -5.69 -6.43 -5.45
N GLU A 124 -6.72 -7.03 -4.82
CA GLU A 124 -6.88 -8.49 -4.73
C GLU A 124 -7.05 -9.12 -6.11
N ILE A 125 -7.93 -8.57 -6.95
CA ILE A 125 -8.15 -9.07 -8.33
C ILE A 125 -6.88 -8.99 -9.17
N LYS A 126 -6.09 -7.91 -9.02
CA LYS A 126 -4.83 -7.75 -9.76
C LYS A 126 -3.77 -8.74 -9.30
N LEU A 127 -3.71 -8.99 -7.99
CA LEU A 127 -2.77 -9.93 -7.39
C LEU A 127 -3.11 -11.38 -7.77
N GLN A 128 -4.39 -11.74 -7.76
CA GLN A 128 -4.86 -13.06 -8.15
C GLN A 128 -4.57 -13.36 -9.62
N LYS A 129 -4.80 -12.40 -10.53
CA LYS A 129 -4.43 -12.53 -11.94
C LYS A 129 -2.92 -12.67 -12.15
N ALA A 130 -2.11 -11.95 -11.37
CA ALA A 130 -0.66 -12.04 -11.46
C ALA A 130 -0.14 -13.41 -10.97
N ILE A 131 -0.74 -13.96 -9.90
CA ILE A 131 -0.42 -15.31 -9.40
C ILE A 131 -0.81 -16.36 -10.43
N GLU A 132 -2.03 -16.31 -10.97
CA GLU A 132 -2.52 -17.26 -11.97
C GLU A 132 -1.66 -17.24 -13.25
N GLN A 133 -1.24 -16.04 -13.68
CA GLN A 133 -0.30 -15.89 -14.79
C GLN A 133 1.08 -16.49 -14.48
N TYR A 134 1.57 -16.32 -13.25
CA TYR A 134 2.85 -16.91 -12.81
C TYR A 134 2.77 -18.43 -12.73
N GLU A 135 1.70 -19.00 -12.15
CA GLU A 135 1.49 -20.44 -12.07
C GLU A 135 1.38 -21.08 -13.46
N LYS A 136 0.63 -20.46 -14.37
CA LYS A 136 0.49 -20.95 -15.74
C LYS A 136 1.83 -20.94 -16.48
N LYS A 137 2.58 -19.85 -16.38
CA LYS A 137 3.93 -19.75 -16.96
C LYS A 137 4.88 -20.79 -16.35
N GLN A 138 4.81 -20.98 -15.03
CA GLN A 138 5.62 -21.99 -14.35
C GLN A 138 5.23 -23.41 -14.78
N SER A 139 3.96 -23.69 -15.07
CA SER A 139 3.48 -25.00 -15.53
C SER A 139 3.91 -25.33 -16.96
N GLU A 140 3.98 -24.33 -17.84
CA GLU A 140 4.43 -24.46 -19.24
C GLU A 140 5.97 -24.51 -19.35
N GLU A 141 6.70 -23.84 -18.45
CA GLU A 141 8.17 -23.82 -18.41
C GLU A 141 8.79 -24.91 -17.54
N ARG A 142 8.01 -25.78 -16.87
CA ARG A 142 8.63 -26.92 -16.16
C ARG A 142 9.34 -27.78 -17.18
N PRO A 143 10.69 -27.93 -17.14
CA PRO A 143 11.33 -28.97 -17.92
C PRO A 143 10.62 -30.28 -17.59
N HIS A 144 10.25 -31.05 -18.60
CA HIS A 144 9.71 -32.38 -18.39
C HIS A 144 10.68 -33.13 -17.48
N VAL A 145 10.31 -33.25 -16.19
CA VAL A 145 11.10 -33.98 -15.22
C VAL A 145 11.06 -35.41 -15.70
N GLY A 146 12.16 -35.87 -16.28
CA GLY A 146 12.25 -37.23 -16.77
C GLY A 146 12.04 -38.17 -15.58
N ASN A 147 11.33 -39.28 -15.76
CA ASN A 147 11.17 -40.30 -14.71
C ASN A 147 12.50 -41.01 -14.33
N ASN A 148 13.63 -40.53 -14.85
CA ASN A 148 14.94 -41.09 -14.63
C ASN A 148 15.62 -40.39 -13.45
N VAL A 149 15.89 -41.13 -12.37
CA VAL A 149 16.59 -40.61 -11.19
C VAL A 149 18.07 -40.48 -11.52
N ILE A 150 18.60 -39.25 -11.49
CA ILE A 150 20.02 -38.97 -11.72
C ILE A 150 20.83 -39.05 -10.42
N LEU A 151 20.27 -38.59 -9.31
CA LEU A 151 20.94 -38.62 -8.00
C LEU A 151 20.01 -39.26 -6.97
N ASP A 152 20.48 -40.30 -6.29
CA ASP A 152 19.77 -40.98 -5.22
C ASP A 152 20.68 -41.03 -3.97
N VAL A 153 20.39 -40.13 -3.03
CA VAL A 153 21.12 -40.00 -1.76
C VAL A 153 20.36 -40.78 -0.69
N LYS A 154 21.05 -41.69 0.00
CA LYS A 154 20.46 -42.57 1.02
C LYS A 154 21.23 -42.50 2.32
N ASP A 155 20.52 -42.18 3.41
CA ASP A 155 21.01 -42.17 4.80
C ASP A 155 22.36 -41.46 4.99
N LEU A 156 22.57 -40.38 4.23
CA LEU A 156 23.84 -39.64 4.23
C LEU A 156 24.07 -38.99 5.58
N THR A 157 25.19 -39.34 6.20
CA THR A 157 25.57 -38.91 7.54
C THR A 157 27.02 -38.43 7.53
N THR A 158 27.27 -37.22 8.00
CA THR A 158 28.60 -36.60 7.99
C THR A 158 28.84 -35.90 9.31
N TYR A 159 29.90 -36.32 10.00
CA TYR A 159 30.30 -35.82 11.31
C TYR A 159 31.65 -35.12 11.24
N PHE A 160 31.86 -34.15 12.12
CA PHE A 160 33.15 -33.50 12.32
C PHE A 160 33.68 -33.85 13.71
N TYR A 161 34.90 -34.36 13.76
CA TYR A 161 35.56 -34.75 15.00
C TYR A 161 36.49 -33.63 15.46
N THR A 162 36.00 -32.76 16.34
CA THR A 162 36.79 -31.65 16.91
C THR A 162 37.30 -32.03 18.30
N GLU A 163 38.25 -31.27 18.84
CA GLU A 163 38.76 -31.48 20.20
C GLU A 163 37.67 -31.27 21.28
N GLU A 164 36.66 -30.45 20.97
CA GLU A 164 35.52 -30.14 21.84
C GLU A 164 34.41 -31.19 21.77
N GLY A 165 34.45 -32.11 20.80
CA GLY A 165 33.49 -33.19 20.65
C GLY A 165 33.11 -33.52 19.21
N VAL A 166 32.09 -34.36 19.05
CA VAL A 166 31.58 -34.76 17.72
C VAL A 166 30.44 -33.85 17.30
N VAL A 167 30.64 -33.08 16.23
CA VAL A 167 29.60 -32.25 15.63
C VAL A 167 28.89 -33.03 14.54
N LYS A 168 27.60 -33.30 14.74
CA LYS A 168 26.75 -33.98 13.75
C LYS A 168 26.20 -32.99 12.72
N ALA A 169 26.98 -32.73 11.68
CA ALA A 169 26.61 -31.72 10.69
C ALA A 169 25.49 -32.17 9.74
N VAL A 170 25.44 -33.46 9.41
CA VAL A 170 24.37 -34.07 8.60
C VAL A 170 24.06 -35.44 9.21
N GLU A 171 22.79 -35.73 9.50
CA GLU A 171 22.36 -37.01 10.11
C GLU A 171 21.18 -37.60 9.34
N GLY A 172 21.43 -38.68 8.59
CA GLY A 172 20.39 -39.49 7.94
C GLY A 172 19.62 -38.85 6.78
N VAL A 173 20.25 -37.97 5.99
CA VAL A 173 19.56 -37.29 4.88
C VAL A 173 19.36 -38.24 3.69
N SER A 174 18.12 -38.31 3.19
CA SER A 174 17.77 -39.11 2.01
C SER A 174 16.86 -38.31 1.06
N PHE A 175 17.22 -38.25 -0.23
CA PHE A 175 16.40 -37.63 -1.27
C PHE A 175 16.82 -38.11 -2.66
N LYS A 176 15.96 -37.86 -3.64
CA LYS A 176 16.19 -38.18 -5.05
C LYS A 176 16.08 -36.92 -5.90
N ILE A 177 16.89 -36.83 -6.95
CA ILE A 177 16.80 -35.80 -7.97
C ILE A 177 16.65 -36.50 -9.32
N ASN A 178 15.54 -36.20 -9.99
CA ASN A 178 15.27 -36.67 -11.33
C ASN A 178 15.95 -35.81 -12.41
N GLU A 179 16.04 -36.34 -13.62
CA GLU A 179 16.57 -35.60 -14.75
C GLU A 179 15.75 -34.34 -15.04
N GLY A 180 16.43 -33.19 -15.09
CA GLY A 180 15.79 -31.88 -15.27
C GLY A 180 15.16 -31.29 -14.00
N GLU A 181 15.20 -31.99 -12.86
CA GLU A 181 14.73 -31.49 -11.58
C GLU A 181 15.77 -30.57 -10.92
N THR A 182 15.31 -29.45 -10.36
CA THR A 182 16.15 -28.56 -9.55
C THR A 182 15.75 -28.66 -8.08
N LEU A 183 16.63 -29.19 -7.24
CA LEU A 183 16.43 -29.25 -5.79
C LEU A 183 17.10 -28.05 -5.10
N GLY A 184 16.30 -27.24 -4.42
CA GLY A 184 16.79 -26.16 -3.56
C GLY A 184 16.87 -26.59 -2.10
N LEU A 185 18.06 -26.51 -1.50
CA LEU A 185 18.26 -26.81 -0.08
C LEU A 185 18.24 -25.52 0.75
N VAL A 186 17.23 -25.33 1.60
CA VAL A 186 17.01 -24.11 2.40
C VAL A 186 17.01 -24.39 3.90
N GLY A 187 17.43 -23.42 4.71
CA GLY A 187 17.52 -23.54 6.17
C GLY A 187 18.45 -22.51 6.81
N GLU A 188 18.50 -22.45 8.13
CA GLU A 188 19.28 -21.48 8.92
C GLU A 188 20.80 -21.65 8.78
N THR A 189 21.58 -20.61 9.08
CA THR A 189 23.05 -20.69 9.08
C THR A 189 23.50 -21.78 10.05
N GLY A 190 24.32 -22.74 9.56
CA GLY A 190 24.81 -23.85 10.38
C GLY A 190 24.00 -25.15 10.33
N CYS A 191 22.83 -25.19 9.68
CA CYS A 191 21.99 -26.40 9.63
C CYS A 191 22.50 -27.52 8.68
N GLY A 192 23.76 -27.48 8.25
CA GLY A 192 24.36 -28.55 7.44
C GLY A 192 24.20 -28.43 5.92
N LYS A 193 23.56 -27.38 5.36
CA LYS A 193 23.32 -27.25 3.90
C LYS A 193 24.56 -27.44 3.03
N SER A 194 25.60 -26.66 3.32
CA SER A 194 26.86 -26.73 2.58
C SER A 194 27.57 -28.06 2.82
N VAL A 195 27.46 -28.61 4.03
CA VAL A 195 28.04 -29.93 4.35
C VAL A 195 27.36 -31.02 3.53
N THR A 196 26.03 -31.03 3.42
CA THR A 196 25.30 -31.98 2.57
C THR A 196 25.80 -31.95 1.13
N ALA A 197 25.97 -30.74 0.55
CA ALA A 197 26.51 -30.61 -0.81
C ALA A 197 27.95 -31.11 -0.94
N LEU A 198 28.83 -30.77 0.01
CA LEU A 198 30.22 -31.22 0.03
C LEU A 198 30.34 -32.74 0.23
N SER A 199 29.46 -33.33 1.04
CA SER A 199 29.41 -34.77 1.28
C SER A 199 28.95 -35.54 0.05
N ILE A 200 27.97 -35.01 -0.69
CA ILE A 200 27.53 -35.59 -1.98
C ILE A 200 28.66 -35.55 -3.01
N LEU A 201 29.42 -34.45 -3.06
CA LEU A 201 30.57 -34.29 -3.95
C LEU A 201 31.83 -35.01 -3.46
N GLN A 202 31.79 -35.67 -2.30
CA GLN A 202 32.93 -36.35 -1.68
C GLN A 202 34.18 -35.47 -1.47
N VAL A 203 34.00 -34.15 -1.29
CA VAL A 203 35.09 -33.17 -1.08
C VAL A 203 35.19 -32.69 0.37
N ILE A 204 34.60 -33.41 1.31
CA ILE A 204 34.72 -33.10 2.74
C ILE A 204 36.18 -33.21 3.17
N ARG A 205 36.67 -32.21 3.92
CA ARG A 205 38.04 -32.20 4.45
C ARG A 205 38.05 -32.56 5.94
N PRO A 206 39.14 -33.14 6.46
CA PRO A 206 39.35 -33.27 7.90
C PRO A 206 39.14 -31.92 8.60
N PRO A 207 38.49 -31.88 9.78
CA PRO A 207 38.08 -33.00 10.62
C PRO A 207 36.74 -33.67 10.23
N GLY A 208 36.14 -33.30 9.09
CA GLY A 208 34.91 -33.87 8.58
C GLY A 208 35.11 -35.25 7.96
N LYS A 209 34.18 -36.17 8.28
CA LYS A 209 34.16 -37.55 7.78
C LYS A 209 32.72 -37.98 7.46
N ILE A 210 32.55 -38.61 6.31
CA ILE A 210 31.30 -39.26 5.93
C ILE A 210 31.28 -40.60 6.69
N GLU A 211 30.36 -40.73 7.65
CA GLU A 211 30.30 -41.92 8.51
C GLU A 211 29.52 -43.06 7.85
N LYS A 212 28.43 -42.72 7.18
CA LYS A 212 27.58 -43.68 6.47
C LYS A 212 26.73 -42.98 5.41
N GLY A 213 26.15 -43.80 4.55
CA GLY A 213 25.24 -43.39 3.48
C GLY A 213 25.73 -43.87 2.12
N LYS A 214 24.90 -43.65 1.10
CA LYS A 214 25.19 -43.93 -0.30
C LYS A 214 24.77 -42.75 -1.17
N VAL A 215 25.55 -42.47 -2.20
CA VAL A 215 25.29 -41.36 -3.12
C VAL A 215 25.36 -41.94 -4.52
N ILE A 216 24.21 -42.39 -5.02
CA ILE A 216 24.14 -43.04 -6.32
C ILE A 216 23.95 -41.97 -7.39
N PHE A 217 24.94 -41.75 -8.22
CA PHE A 217 24.88 -40.85 -9.37
C PHE A 217 24.77 -41.65 -10.67
N ARG A 218 23.67 -41.46 -11.41
CA ARG A 218 23.37 -42.15 -12.67
C ARG A 218 23.46 -43.69 -12.58
N GLY A 219 23.16 -44.25 -11.41
CA GLY A 219 23.20 -45.69 -11.15
C GLY A 219 24.52 -46.22 -10.60
N GLU A 220 25.54 -45.37 -10.44
CA GLU A 220 26.84 -45.71 -9.86
C GLU A 220 26.97 -45.09 -8.45
N ASP A 221 27.52 -45.84 -7.48
CA ASP A 221 27.73 -45.41 -6.07
C ASP A 221 29.13 -44.81 -5.87
#